data_AF-A0A7K0A3C0-F1
#
_entry.id   AF-A0A7K0A3C0-F1
#
_cell.length_a   1.000
_cell.length_b   1.000
_cell.length_c   1.000
_cell.angle_alpha   90.00
_cell.angle_beta   90.00
_cell.angle_gamma   90.00
#
_symmetry.space_group_name_H-M   'P 1'
#
loop_
_entity.id
_entity.type
_entity.pdbx_description
1 polymer ?
#
loop_
_entity_poly.entity_id
_entity_poly.type
_entity_poly.pdbx_seq_one_letter_code
_entity_poly.pdbx_strand_id
1 'polypeptide(L)'
;MTIAAGLFALYITVDLLRLRKSAKGPVYRGGVGQWSWVAHRITGVGVVAFLFAHIVDTFAVGFGPELYDETISLYKQWWFTPFEVLLVGAVLFHALNGLRIILFDFWPGLAQKQKQFAVAEVVLFMVGFIPAAVFMLRPAIEKSPFF
;
A
#
# COMPACT_ATOMS: atom_id res chain seq x y z
N MET A 1 49.90 -28.89 10.94
CA MET A 1 48.48 -28.45 11.06
C MET A 1 48.30 -26.93 10.94
N THR A 2 49.34 -26.11 11.12
CA THR A 2 49.26 -24.63 11.10
C THR A 2 49.21 -24.03 9.68
N ILE A 3 49.95 -24.61 8.72
CA ILE A 3 50.03 -24.09 7.33
C ILE A 3 48.69 -24.27 6.59
N ALA A 4 48.04 -25.42 6.75
CA ALA A 4 46.75 -25.70 6.11
C ALA A 4 45.64 -24.75 6.60
N ALA A 5 45.64 -24.42 7.90
CA ALA A 5 44.71 -23.45 8.47
C ALA A 5 44.95 -22.03 7.91
N GLY A 6 46.22 -21.63 7.74
CA GLY A 6 46.58 -20.34 7.15
C GLY A 6 46.15 -20.20 5.69
N LEU A 7 46.35 -21.24 4.87
CA LEU A 7 45.92 -21.25 3.47
C LEU A 7 44.39 -21.26 3.34
N PHE A 8 43.70 -21.96 4.23
CA PHE A 8 42.24 -21.97 4.28
C PHE A 8 41.65 -20.61 4.65
N ALA A 9 42.22 -19.95 5.67
CA ALA A 9 41.81 -18.60 6.08
C ALA A 9 42.07 -17.57 4.97
N LEU A 10 43.20 -17.68 4.26
CA LEU A 10 43.52 -16.84 3.12
C LEU A 10 42.54 -17.06 1.95
N TYR A 11 42.24 -18.32 1.64
CA TYR A 11 41.26 -18.69 0.60
C TYR A 11 39.89 -18.08 0.90
N ILE A 12 39.38 -18.24 2.13
CA ILE A 12 38.10 -17.65 2.54
C ILE A 12 38.13 -16.13 2.47
N THR A 13 39.21 -15.49 2.93
CA THR A 13 39.31 -14.03 2.92
C THR A 13 39.29 -13.46 1.51
N VAL A 14 40.03 -14.09 0.58
CA VAL A 14 40.04 -13.69 -0.82
C VAL A 14 38.68 -13.92 -1.48
N ASP A 15 38.02 -15.02 -1.17
CA ASP A 15 36.71 -15.34 -1.72
C ASP A 15 35.61 -14.39 -1.21
N LEU A 16 35.64 -14.06 0.08
CA LEU A 16 34.76 -13.03 0.68
C LEU A 16 34.95 -11.66 0.02
N LEU A 17 36.19 -11.28 -0.29
CA LEU A 17 36.49 -10.03 -0.99
C LEU A 17 36.02 -10.05 -2.46
N ARG A 18 36.06 -11.21 -3.13
CA ARG A 18 35.51 -11.39 -4.48
C ARG A 18 33.98 -11.32 -4.48
N LEU A 19 33.32 -11.97 -3.53
CA LEU A 19 31.87 -11.90 -3.35
C LEU A 19 31.41 -10.46 -3.09
N ARG A 20 32.13 -9.69 -2.27
CA ARG A 20 31.83 -8.27 -2.01
C ARG A 20 31.90 -7.40 -3.26
N LYS A 21 32.89 -7.62 -4.14
CA LYS A 21 32.99 -6.90 -5.43
C LYS A 21 31.93 -7.34 -6.43
N SER A 22 31.53 -8.62 -6.41
CA SER A 22 30.50 -9.19 -7.28
C SER A 22 29.06 -8.97 -6.78
N ALA A 23 28.87 -8.46 -5.55
CA ALA A 23 27.57 -8.36 -4.89
C ALA A 23 26.60 -7.33 -5.49
N LYS A 24 27.05 -6.47 -6.41
CA LYS A 24 26.13 -5.63 -7.19
C LYS A 24 25.56 -6.43 -8.37
N GLY A 25 24.77 -7.46 -8.05
CA GLY A 25 23.91 -8.11 -9.03
C GLY A 25 22.89 -7.11 -9.60
N PRO A 26 22.25 -7.42 -10.74
CA PRO A 26 21.24 -6.55 -11.32
C PRO A 26 20.10 -6.29 -10.33
N VAL A 27 19.69 -5.02 -10.18
CA VAL A 27 18.57 -4.63 -9.32
C VAL A 27 17.29 -5.25 -9.86
N TYR A 28 16.59 -6.02 -9.02
CA TYR A 28 15.31 -6.59 -9.37
C TYR A 28 14.30 -5.49 -9.67
N ARG A 29 13.73 -5.48 -10.88
CA ARG A 29 12.89 -4.39 -11.39
C ARG A 29 11.42 -4.45 -10.96
N GLY A 30 11.02 -5.50 -10.23
CA GLY A 30 9.62 -5.72 -9.88
C GLY A 30 8.83 -6.43 -10.97
N GLY A 31 8.08 -7.46 -10.60
CA GLY A 31 6.98 -8.00 -11.41
C GLY A 31 5.63 -7.49 -10.90
N VAL A 32 4.55 -7.69 -11.67
CA VAL A 32 3.18 -7.28 -11.30
C VAL A 32 2.81 -7.78 -9.89
N GLY A 33 3.07 -9.06 -9.60
CA GLY A 33 2.83 -9.62 -8.26
C GLY A 33 3.61 -8.94 -7.13
N GLN A 34 4.87 -8.53 -7.37
CA GLN A 34 5.66 -7.84 -6.34
C GLN A 34 5.12 -6.43 -6.09
N TRP A 35 4.76 -5.69 -7.14
CA TRP A 35 4.16 -4.37 -6.99
C TRP A 35 2.80 -4.43 -6.30
N SER A 36 1.93 -5.38 -6.65
CA SER A 36 0.67 -5.58 -5.94
C SER A 36 0.87 -5.96 -4.48
N TRP A 37 1.88 -6.77 -4.16
CA TRP A 37 2.20 -7.11 -2.77
C TRP A 37 2.66 -5.89 -1.96
N VAL A 38 3.52 -5.03 -2.54
CA VAL A 38 3.96 -3.79 -1.88
C VAL A 38 2.75 -2.90 -1.62
N ALA A 39 1.93 -2.68 -2.66
CA ALA A 39 0.74 -1.85 -2.56
C ALA A 39 -0.23 -2.38 -1.49
N HIS A 40 -0.46 -3.70 -1.42
CA HIS A 40 -1.40 -4.29 -0.46
C HIS A 40 -0.98 -4.07 0.99
N ARG A 41 0.33 -4.14 1.26
CA ARG A 41 0.89 -3.85 2.58
C ARG A 41 0.78 -2.37 2.93
N ILE A 42 1.15 -1.49 2.01
CA ILE A 42 1.06 -0.04 2.23
C ILE A 42 -0.39 0.37 2.50
N THR A 43 -1.33 -0.09 1.67
CA THR A 43 -2.75 0.23 1.88
C THR A 43 -3.28 -0.39 3.16
N GLY A 44 -2.89 -1.62 3.51
CA GLY A 44 -3.31 -2.26 4.76
C GLY A 44 -2.85 -1.50 6.00
N VAL A 45 -1.58 -1.09 6.05
CA VAL A 45 -1.04 -0.25 7.13
C VAL A 45 -1.75 1.11 7.17
N GLY A 46 -1.99 1.72 6.01
CA GLY A 46 -2.73 2.98 5.91
C GLY A 46 -4.16 2.88 6.44
N VAL A 47 -4.88 1.81 6.11
CA VAL A 47 -6.26 1.56 6.58
C VAL A 47 -6.29 1.32 8.09
N VAL A 48 -5.32 0.58 8.64
CA VAL A 48 -5.21 0.39 10.11
C VAL A 48 -4.89 1.71 10.81
N ALA A 49 -3.98 2.51 10.27
CA ALA A 49 -3.66 3.83 10.83
C ALA A 49 -4.89 4.76 10.81
N PHE A 50 -5.63 4.78 9.69
CA PHE A 50 -6.91 5.48 9.60
C PHE A 50 -7.90 4.97 10.64
N LEU A 51 -8.07 3.64 10.78
CA LEU A 51 -9.00 3.06 11.75
C LEU A 51 -8.68 3.51 13.18
N PHE A 52 -7.41 3.55 13.54
CA PHE A 52 -6.99 4.06 14.85
C PHE A 52 -7.36 5.54 15.03
N ALA A 53 -7.01 6.39 14.06
CA ALA A 53 -7.36 7.82 14.10
C ALA A 53 -8.89 8.03 14.15
N HIS A 54 -9.65 7.25 13.37
CA HIS A 54 -11.10 7.30 13.32
C HIS A 54 -11.77 6.90 14.63
N ILE A 55 -11.24 5.89 15.32
CA ILE A 55 -11.72 5.49 16.65
C ILE A 55 -11.49 6.61 17.65
N VAL A 56 -10.30 7.21 17.67
CA VAL A 56 -9.96 8.32 18.58
C VAL A 56 -10.87 9.52 18.34
N ASP A 57 -11.07 9.89 17.08
CA ASP A 57 -11.92 11.02 16.71
C ASP A 57 -13.41 10.77 17.04
N THR A 58 -13.94 9.59 16.72
CA THR A 58 -15.33 9.25 17.07
C THR A 58 -15.53 9.16 18.59
N PHE A 59 -14.51 8.71 19.33
CA PHE A 59 -14.53 8.69 20.79
C PHE A 59 -14.62 10.11 21.41
N ALA A 60 -14.12 11.13 20.71
CA ALA A 60 -14.18 12.52 21.15
C ALA A 60 -15.63 13.04 21.35
N VAL A 61 -16.62 12.44 20.67
CA VAL A 61 -18.06 12.73 20.88
C VAL A 61 -18.46 12.59 22.35
N GLY A 62 -17.82 11.69 23.10
CA GLY A 62 -18.08 11.48 24.53
C GLY A 62 -17.64 12.63 25.45
N PHE A 63 -16.85 13.59 24.94
CA PHE A 63 -16.31 14.70 25.72
C PHE A 63 -17.03 16.03 25.48
N GLY A 64 -18.06 16.04 24.63
CA GLY A 64 -18.85 17.23 24.31
C GLY A 64 -18.86 17.52 22.80
N PRO A 65 -19.91 18.20 22.31
CA PRO A 65 -20.08 18.48 20.88
C PRO A 65 -19.00 19.41 20.33
N GLU A 66 -18.44 20.31 21.14
CA GLU A 66 -17.46 21.31 20.68
C GLU A 66 -16.19 20.65 20.11
N LEU A 67 -15.65 19.65 20.80
CA LEU A 67 -14.42 18.95 20.40
C LEU A 67 -14.64 18.14 19.11
N TYR A 68 -15.81 17.53 18.96
CA TYR A 68 -16.17 16.78 17.76
C TYR A 68 -16.40 17.71 16.56
N ASP A 69 -17.15 18.81 16.76
CA ASP A 69 -17.46 19.76 15.71
C ASP A 69 -16.20 20.47 15.18
N GLU A 70 -15.22 20.76 16.06
CA GLU A 70 -13.92 21.31 15.65
C GLU A 70 -13.20 20.35 14.69
N THR A 71 -13.07 19.07 15.03
CA THR A 71 -12.38 18.10 14.18
C THR A 71 -13.11 17.87 12.86
N ILE A 72 -14.45 17.75 12.89
CA ILE A 72 -15.27 17.60 11.69
C ILE A 72 -15.18 18.83 10.79
N SER A 73 -15.01 20.03 11.34
CA SER A 73 -14.83 21.25 10.55
C SER A 73 -13.56 21.24 9.69
N LEU A 74 -12.50 20.56 10.16
CA LEU A 74 -11.25 20.37 9.41
C LEU A 74 -11.44 19.41 8.25
N TYR A 75 -12.17 18.31 8.44
CA TYR A 75 -12.39 17.31 7.37
C TYR A 75 -13.29 17.83 6.25
N LYS A 76 -14.14 18.81 6.55
CA LYS A 76 -15.01 19.47 5.56
C LYS A 76 -14.27 20.45 4.64
N GLN A 77 -12.98 20.72 4.90
CA GLN A 77 -12.18 21.63 4.08
C GLN A 77 -11.87 21.02 2.71
N TRP A 78 -11.86 21.84 1.66
CA TRP A 78 -11.61 21.41 0.28
C TRP A 78 -10.27 20.67 0.12
N TRP A 79 -9.25 21.09 0.89
CA TRP A 79 -7.91 20.49 0.84
C TRP A 79 -7.82 19.15 1.56
N PHE A 80 -8.83 18.81 2.38
CA PHE A 80 -8.88 17.53 3.10
C PHE A 80 -9.48 16.40 2.25
N THR A 81 -10.44 16.72 1.36
CA THR A 81 -11.10 15.74 0.48
C THR A 81 -10.15 14.84 -0.32
N PRO A 82 -8.98 15.29 -0.84
CA PRO A 82 -8.01 14.39 -1.47
C PRO A 82 -7.53 13.24 -0.58
N PHE A 83 -7.42 13.44 0.74
CA PHE A 83 -7.05 12.39 1.69
C PHE A 83 -8.18 11.36 1.86
N GLU A 84 -9.44 11.82 1.87
CA GLU A 84 -10.60 10.93 1.88
C GLU A 84 -10.66 10.06 0.62
N VAL A 85 -10.42 10.68 -0.55
CA VAL A 85 -10.35 9.97 -1.84
C VAL A 85 -9.22 8.94 -1.85
N LEU A 86 -8.04 9.31 -1.33
CA LEU A 86 -6.90 8.39 -1.20
C LEU A 86 -7.24 7.21 -0.29
N LEU A 87 -7.93 7.44 0.82
CA LEU A 87 -8.38 6.39 1.73
C LEU A 87 -9.37 5.43 1.05
N VAL A 88 -10.36 5.95 0.32
CA VAL A 88 -11.30 5.12 -0.46
C VAL A 88 -10.55 4.26 -1.46
N GLY A 89 -9.58 4.83 -2.17
CA GLY A 89 -8.70 4.09 -3.08
C GLY A 89 -7.91 2.99 -2.35
N ALA A 90 -7.32 3.31 -1.19
CA ALA A 90 -6.57 2.36 -0.39
C ALA A 90 -7.43 1.17 0.06
N VAL A 91 -8.62 1.44 0.61
CA VAL A 91 -9.57 0.40 1.06
C VAL A 91 -10.03 -0.48 -0.11
N LEU A 92 -10.45 0.14 -1.23
CA LEU A 92 -10.95 -0.61 -2.38
C LEU A 92 -9.88 -1.50 -2.99
N PHE A 93 -8.67 -0.97 -3.22
CA PHE A 93 -7.55 -1.76 -3.69
C PHE A 93 -7.19 -2.88 -2.70
N HIS A 94 -7.12 -2.58 -1.40
CA HIS A 94 -6.77 -3.56 -0.38
C HIS A 94 -7.77 -4.74 -0.37
N ALA A 95 -9.06 -4.45 -0.46
CA ALA A 95 -10.12 -5.44 -0.50
C ALA A 95 -10.06 -6.30 -1.77
N LEU A 96 -9.94 -5.68 -2.96
CA LEU A 96 -9.86 -6.40 -4.23
C LEU A 96 -8.61 -7.27 -4.34
N ASN A 97 -7.45 -6.73 -3.98
CA ASN A 97 -6.20 -7.51 -3.98
C ASN A 97 -6.22 -8.60 -2.91
N GLY A 98 -6.80 -8.34 -1.74
CA GLY A 98 -7.01 -9.34 -0.69
C GLY A 98 -7.87 -10.51 -1.19
N LEU A 99 -8.97 -10.23 -1.89
CA LEU A 99 -9.79 -11.25 -2.54
C LEU A 99 -8.99 -12.06 -3.56
N ARG A 100 -8.13 -11.41 -4.36
CA ARG A 100 -7.25 -12.12 -5.30
C ARG A 100 -6.30 -13.07 -4.58
N ILE A 101 -5.69 -12.64 -3.47
CA ILE A 101 -4.79 -13.48 -2.66
C ILE A 101 -5.57 -14.69 -2.12
N ILE A 102 -6.75 -14.46 -1.54
CA ILE A 102 -7.62 -15.54 -1.05
C ILE A 102 -7.92 -16.55 -2.17
N LEU A 103 -8.29 -16.09 -3.37
CA LEU A 103 -8.54 -16.98 -4.50
C LEU A 103 -7.32 -17.83 -4.88
N PHE A 104 -6.11 -17.27 -4.80
CA PHE A 104 -4.89 -18.02 -5.10
C PHE A 104 -4.51 -19.01 -4.00
N ASP A 105 -4.76 -18.67 -2.73
CA ASP A 105 -4.48 -19.55 -1.60
C ASP A 105 -5.41 -20.78 -1.61
N PHE A 106 -6.70 -20.58 -1.92
CA PHE A 106 -7.69 -21.66 -1.99
C PHE A 106 -7.64 -22.45 -3.30
N TRP A 107 -7.24 -21.82 -4.42
CA TRP A 107 -7.09 -22.48 -5.72
C TRP A 107 -5.74 -22.14 -6.36
N PRO A 108 -4.66 -22.86 -6.01
CA PRO A 108 -3.31 -22.57 -6.51
C PRO A 108 -3.17 -22.57 -8.03
N GLY A 109 -4.02 -23.32 -8.75
CA GLY A 109 -4.07 -23.31 -10.22
C GLY A 109 -4.43 -21.94 -10.82
N LEU A 110 -5.13 -21.09 -10.07
CA LEU A 110 -5.46 -19.72 -10.50
C LEU A 110 -4.25 -18.79 -10.50
N ALA A 111 -3.22 -19.06 -9.68
CA ALA A 111 -2.01 -18.26 -9.62
C ALA A 111 -1.24 -18.25 -10.96
N GLN A 112 -1.40 -19.30 -11.78
CA GLN A 112 -0.86 -19.35 -13.15
C GLN A 112 -1.45 -18.26 -14.06
N LYS A 113 -2.63 -17.74 -13.71
CA LYS A 113 -3.35 -16.66 -14.41
C LYS A 113 -3.16 -15.29 -13.73
N GLN A 114 -2.10 -15.09 -12.94
CA GLN A 114 -1.91 -13.87 -12.15
C GLN A 114 -2.03 -12.57 -12.95
N LYS A 115 -1.57 -12.54 -14.21
CA LYS A 115 -1.64 -11.36 -15.06
C LYS A 115 -3.08 -11.00 -15.40
N GLN A 116 -3.90 -11.99 -15.75
CA GLN A 116 -5.31 -11.82 -16.05
C GLN A 116 -6.08 -11.33 -14.82
N PHE A 117 -5.82 -11.93 -13.66
CA PHE A 117 -6.41 -11.47 -12.40
C PHE A 117 -5.97 -10.05 -12.02
N ALA A 118 -4.70 -9.69 -12.24
CA ALA A 118 -4.22 -8.32 -12.00
C ALA A 118 -4.90 -7.30 -12.92
N VAL A 119 -5.10 -7.64 -14.20
CA VAL A 119 -5.85 -6.77 -15.13
C VAL A 119 -7.30 -6.64 -14.69
N ALA A 120 -7.97 -7.75 -14.34
CA ALA A 120 -9.35 -7.74 -13.87
C ALA A 120 -9.50 -6.90 -12.59
N GLU A 121 -8.57 -7.05 -11.64
CA GLU A 121 -8.51 -6.25 -10.41
C GLU A 121 -8.37 -4.75 -10.73
N VAL A 122 -7.47 -4.35 -11.63
CA VAL A 122 -7.31 -2.95 -12.03
C VAL A 122 -8.58 -2.42 -12.71
N VAL A 123 -9.22 -3.20 -13.58
CA VAL A 123 -10.48 -2.78 -14.22
C VAL A 123 -11.58 -2.58 -13.18
N LEU A 124 -11.76 -3.54 -12.27
CA LEU A 124 -12.75 -3.44 -11.19
C LEU A 124 -12.46 -2.25 -10.27
N PHE A 125 -11.19 -2.05 -9.92
CA PHE A 125 -10.74 -0.90 -9.15
C PHE A 125 -11.11 0.40 -9.86
N MET A 126 -10.80 0.55 -11.14
CA MET A 126 -11.07 1.79 -11.90
C MET A 126 -12.58 2.04 -12.05
N VAL A 127 -13.36 1.00 -12.30
CA VAL A 127 -14.83 1.08 -12.40
C VAL A 127 -15.46 1.53 -11.09
N GLY A 128 -14.98 1.04 -9.94
CA GLY A 128 -15.48 1.47 -8.63
C GLY A 128 -14.93 2.82 -8.18
N PHE A 129 -13.63 3.05 -8.40
CA PHE A 129 -12.90 4.20 -7.88
C PHE A 129 -13.19 5.49 -8.64
N ILE A 130 -13.20 5.47 -9.98
CA ILE A 130 -13.35 6.70 -10.78
C ILE A 130 -14.68 7.41 -10.47
N PRO A 131 -15.85 6.75 -10.50
CA PRO A 131 -17.10 7.42 -10.18
C PRO A 131 -17.09 7.99 -8.77
N ALA A 132 -16.65 7.20 -7.77
CA ALA A 132 -16.56 7.64 -6.38
C ALA A 132 -15.65 8.88 -6.24
N ALA A 133 -14.46 8.84 -6.81
CA ALA A 133 -13.51 9.94 -6.77
C ALA A 133 -14.07 11.21 -7.43
N VAL A 134 -14.75 11.09 -8.58
CA VAL A 134 -15.39 12.22 -9.26
C VAL A 134 -16.49 12.84 -8.39
N PHE A 135 -17.36 12.01 -7.80
CA PHE A 135 -18.43 12.49 -6.92
C PHE A 135 -17.88 13.17 -5.67
N MET A 136 -16.80 12.66 -5.08
CA MET A 136 -16.18 13.24 -3.90
C MET A 136 -15.43 14.54 -4.20
N LEU A 137 -14.70 14.61 -5.32
CA LEU A 137 -13.88 15.77 -5.65
C LEU A 137 -14.70 16.95 -6.18
N ARG A 138 -15.85 16.72 -6.81
CA ARG A 138 -16.64 17.80 -7.41
C ARG A 138 -17.01 18.90 -6.38
N PRO A 139 -17.62 18.59 -5.22
CA PRO A 139 -17.90 19.61 -4.20
C PRO A 139 -16.65 20.25 -3.60
N ALA A 140 -15.52 19.55 -3.58
CA ALA A 140 -14.27 20.10 -3.05
C ALA A 140 -13.69 21.16 -3.98
N ILE A 141 -13.75 20.94 -5.30
CA ILE A 141 -13.33 21.93 -6.31
C ILE A 141 -14.20 23.17 -6.22
N GLU A 142 -15.52 23.00 -6.11
CA GLU A 142 -16.50 24.10 -5.97
C GLU A 142 -16.28 24.95 -4.70
N LYS A 143 -15.69 24.37 -3.65
CA LYS A 143 -15.36 25.09 -2.40
C LYS A 143 -13.93 25.65 -2.37
N SER A 144 -13.11 25.35 -3.36
CA SER A 144 -11.71 25.77 -3.37
C SER A 144 -11.58 27.26 -3.68
N PRO A 145 -10.56 27.97 -3.16
CA PRO A 145 -10.39 29.41 -3.41
C PRO A 145 -9.82 29.73 -4.81
N PHE A 146 -9.58 28.71 -5.63
CA PHE A 146 -8.85 28.85 -6.90
C PHE A 146 -9.74 28.74 -8.14
N PHE A 147 -11.02 28.37 -7.97
CA PHE A 147 -11.97 28.13 -9.05
C PHE A 147 -13.34 28.77 -8.75
#